data_AF-B9AFQ3-F1
#
_entry.id   AF-B9AFQ3-F1
#
_cell.length_a   1.000
_cell.length_b   1.000
_cell.length_c   1.000
_cell.angle_alpha   90.00
_cell.angle_beta   90.00
_cell.angle_gamma   90.00
#
_symmetry.space_group_name_H-M   'P 1'
#
loop_
_entity.id
_entity.type
_entity.pdbx_description
1 polymer ?
#
loop_
_entity_poly.entity_id
_entity_poly.type
_entity_poly.pdbx_seq_one_letter_code
_entity_poly.pdbx_strand_id
1 'polypeptide(L)'
;MKIAIIYSTSSGITKKAAKILSNKIKAKIQLIPIEKAKTACLLKYDFIILAGSLYHGKVQGTLKRYISRNMGTLMEKPVALFMNCDEKSNTKSHLNKTFSEQLVKSSFISSNFGYEINPDEGNFIDKIKAKKTLSSENIPVLNMDEIDKFANYINNLIDKRIE
;
A
#
# COMPACT_ATOMS: atom_id res chain seq x y z
N MET A 1 6.39 -10.34 16.89
CA MET A 1 6.21 -9.03 16.24
C MET A 1 4.76 -8.84 15.80
N LYS A 2 4.17 -7.67 16.03
CA LYS A 2 2.81 -7.29 15.61
C LYS A 2 2.88 -6.18 14.57
N ILE A 3 2.23 -6.38 13.42
CA ILE A 3 2.31 -5.47 12.27
C ILE A 3 0.94 -4.85 11.99
N ALA A 4 0.91 -3.56 11.67
CA ALA A 4 -0.27 -2.91 11.09
C ALA A 4 -0.06 -2.65 9.60
N ILE A 5 -1.03 -3.04 8.76
CA ILE A 5 -1.13 -2.55 7.39
C ILE A 5 -2.25 -1.52 7.36
N ILE A 6 -1.88 -0.25 7.24
CA ILE A 6 -2.82 0.87 7.13
C ILE A 6 -2.99 1.19 5.65
N TYR A 7 -4.21 1.04 5.14
CA TYR A 7 -4.46 1.19 3.70
C TYR A 7 -5.56 2.19 3.40
N SER A 8 -5.38 2.89 2.28
CA SER A 8 -6.33 3.85 1.71
C SER A 8 -6.65 3.39 0.29
N THR A 9 -7.93 3.19 -0.05
CA THR A 9 -8.33 2.60 -1.33
C THR A 9 -9.62 3.22 -1.87
N SER A 10 -9.67 3.45 -3.19
CA SER A 10 -10.87 3.99 -3.87
C SER A 10 -11.75 2.88 -4.46
N SER A 11 -11.13 1.80 -4.94
CA SER A 11 -11.77 0.73 -5.72
C SER A 11 -11.50 -0.66 -5.15
N GLY A 12 -11.13 -0.76 -3.87
CA GLY A 12 -10.89 -2.03 -3.19
C GLY A 12 -9.58 -2.76 -3.55
N ILE A 13 -8.88 -2.36 -4.62
CA ILE A 13 -7.65 -3.03 -5.09
C ILE A 13 -6.55 -3.03 -4.03
N THR A 14 -6.32 -1.89 -3.37
CA THR A 14 -5.29 -1.79 -2.31
C THR A 14 -5.65 -2.65 -1.10
N LYS A 15 -6.95 -2.80 -0.80
CA LYS A 15 -7.43 -3.72 0.24
C LYS A 15 -7.16 -5.18 -0.16
N LYS A 16 -7.39 -5.54 -1.43
CA LYS A 16 -7.06 -6.87 -1.99
C LYS A 16 -5.56 -7.14 -1.88
N ALA A 17 -4.72 -6.21 -2.34
CA ALA A 17 -3.26 -6.32 -2.26
C ALA A 17 -2.76 -6.42 -0.81
N ALA A 18 -3.30 -5.61 0.11
CA ALA A 18 -3.00 -5.69 1.54
C ALA A 18 -3.36 -7.06 2.14
N LYS A 19 -4.51 -7.65 1.74
CA LYS A 19 -4.93 -8.98 2.19
C LYS A 19 -3.99 -10.07 1.67
N ILE A 20 -3.63 -10.03 0.38
CA ILE A 20 -2.66 -10.96 -0.21
C ILE A 20 -1.33 -10.86 0.53
N LEU A 21 -0.80 -9.65 0.71
CA LEU A 21 0.44 -9.42 1.44
C LEU A 21 0.36 -9.96 2.88
N SER A 22 -0.77 -9.75 3.56
CA SER A 22 -0.94 -10.22 4.94
C SER A 22 -0.88 -11.72 5.10
N ASN A 23 -1.31 -12.48 4.08
CA ASN A 23 -1.24 -13.94 4.10
C ASN A 23 0.18 -14.47 3.85
N LYS A 24 1.08 -13.64 3.31
CA LYS A 24 2.46 -14.03 2.95
C LYS A 24 3.49 -13.64 4.00
N ILE A 25 3.17 -12.70 4.89
CA ILE A 25 4.05 -12.29 5.98
C ILE A 25 3.83 -13.21 7.19
N LYS A 26 4.91 -13.74 7.76
CA LYS A 26 4.94 -14.68 8.89
C LYS A 26 4.78 -13.98 10.25
N ALA A 27 3.80 -13.08 10.37
CA ALA A 27 3.52 -12.38 11.63
C ALA A 27 2.04 -12.02 11.78
N LYS A 28 1.64 -11.70 13.01
CA LYS A 28 0.29 -11.21 13.28
C LYS A 28 0.10 -9.83 12.64
N ILE A 29 -0.70 -9.80 11.58
CA ILE A 29 -1.05 -8.59 10.84
C ILE A 29 -2.45 -8.12 11.19
N GLN A 30 -2.58 -6.82 11.41
CA GLN A 30 -3.85 -6.13 11.48
C GLN A 30 -4.03 -5.25 10.25
N LEU A 31 -5.07 -5.55 9.45
CA LEU A 31 -5.49 -4.73 8.33
C LEU A 31 -6.38 -3.58 8.82
N ILE A 32 -5.96 -2.33 8.63
CA ILE A 32 -6.65 -1.14 9.13
C ILE A 32 -6.99 -0.22 7.96
N PRO A 33 -8.26 -0.12 7.56
CA PRO A 33 -8.66 0.89 6.58
C PRO A 33 -8.44 2.30 7.16
N ILE A 34 -8.04 3.25 6.32
CA ILE A 34 -7.63 4.60 6.74
C ILE A 34 -8.72 5.33 7.55
N GLU A 35 -9.99 5.03 7.30
CA GLU A 35 -11.15 5.56 8.01
C GLU A 35 -11.14 5.16 9.49
N LYS A 36 -10.64 3.96 9.80
CA LYS A 36 -10.49 3.41 11.16
C LYS A 36 -9.11 3.69 11.76
N ALA A 37 -8.16 4.18 10.96
CA ALA A 37 -6.80 4.42 11.42
C ALA A 37 -6.68 5.63 12.37
N LYS A 38 -7.59 6.62 12.28
CA LYS A 38 -7.56 7.84 13.11
C LYS A 38 -7.59 7.56 14.61
N THR A 39 -8.24 6.47 15.03
CA THR A 39 -8.35 6.07 16.44
C THR A 39 -7.37 4.95 16.81
N ALA A 40 -6.60 4.45 15.84
CA ALA A 40 -5.64 3.38 16.07
C ALA A 40 -4.36 3.94 16.71
N CYS A 41 -4.03 3.45 17.90
CA CYS A 41 -2.75 3.78 18.53
C CYS A 41 -1.60 3.06 17.81
N LEU A 42 -0.77 3.82 17.09
CA LEU A 42 0.39 3.30 16.34
C LEU A 42 1.44 2.63 17.25
N LEU A 43 1.54 3.05 18.51
CA LEU A 43 2.49 2.50 19.48
C LEU A 43 2.26 1.01 19.76
N LYS A 44 1.05 0.49 19.51
CA LYS A 44 0.69 -0.93 19.72
C LYS A 44 1.29 -1.87 18.67
N TYR A 45 1.98 -1.36 17.65
CA TYR A 45 2.55 -2.16 16.56
C TYR A 45 4.06 -1.96 16.50
N ASP A 46 4.78 -3.04 16.28
CA ASP A 46 6.24 -3.07 16.18
C ASP A 46 6.71 -2.65 14.78
N PHE A 47 5.84 -2.82 13.78
CA PHE A 47 6.09 -2.50 12.37
C PHE A 47 4.83 -1.94 11.71
N ILE A 48 5.00 -0.91 10.88
CA ILE A 48 3.90 -0.27 10.16
C ILE A 48 4.12 -0.40 8.66
N ILE A 49 3.09 -0.85 7.94
CA ILE A 49 3.07 -0.83 6.49
C ILE A 49 1.98 0.17 6.07
N LEU A 50 2.36 1.20 5.30
CA LEU A 50 1.40 2.15 4.74
C LEU A 50 1.14 1.84 3.27
N ALA A 51 -0.13 1.80 2.92
CA ALA A 51 -0.60 1.39 1.61
C ALA A 51 -1.52 2.44 0.99
N GLY A 52 -1.24 2.84 -0.24
CA GLY A 52 -2.02 3.84 -0.96
C GLY A 52 -2.33 3.44 -2.39
N SER A 53 -3.24 4.17 -3.01
CA SER A 53 -3.48 4.12 -4.45
C SER A 53 -3.44 5.52 -5.06
N LEU A 54 -3.04 5.60 -6.32
CA LEU A 54 -3.32 6.75 -7.14
C LEU A 54 -4.60 6.52 -7.94
N TYR A 55 -5.50 7.49 -7.90
CA TYR A 55 -6.68 7.50 -8.75
C TYR A 55 -6.59 8.73 -9.66
N HIS A 56 -6.51 8.50 -10.98
CA HIS A 56 -6.27 9.57 -11.97
C HIS A 56 -5.08 10.48 -11.63
N GLY A 57 -3.96 9.90 -11.21
CA GLY A 57 -2.75 10.64 -10.83
C GLY A 57 -2.87 11.44 -9.52
N LYS A 58 -3.99 11.36 -8.80
CA LYS A 58 -4.21 12.04 -7.52
C LYS A 58 -4.06 11.06 -6.36
N VAL A 59 -3.33 11.51 -5.34
CA VAL A 59 -3.22 10.83 -4.05
C VAL A 59 -4.47 11.07 -3.21
N GLN A 60 -4.94 10.05 -2.52
CA GLN A 60 -6.00 10.20 -1.52
C GLN A 60 -5.56 11.09 -0.35
N GLY A 61 -6.24 12.23 -0.19
CA GLY A 61 -5.88 13.25 0.82
C GLY A 61 -6.00 12.77 2.27
N THR A 62 -6.81 11.73 2.53
CA THR A 62 -6.96 11.10 3.85
C THR A 62 -5.66 10.47 4.32
N LEU A 63 -5.00 9.68 3.46
CA LEU A 63 -3.72 9.05 3.75
C LEU A 63 -2.61 10.09 3.97
N LYS A 64 -2.52 11.10 3.10
CA LYS A 64 -1.57 12.21 3.27
C LYS A 64 -1.71 12.90 4.62
N ARG A 65 -2.95 13.24 4.99
CA ARG A 65 -3.25 13.91 6.25
C ARG A 65 -2.93 13.01 7.45
N TYR A 66 -3.18 11.72 7.35
CA TYR A 66 -2.83 10.75 8.37
C TYR A 66 -1.31 10.70 8.59
N ILE A 67 -0.53 10.63 7.51
CA ILE A 67 0.93 10.60 7.56
C ILE A 67 1.48 11.88 8.18
N SER A 68 1.01 13.05 7.70
CA SER A 68 1.43 14.35 8.23
C SER A 68 1.17 14.47 9.74
N ARG A 69 0.01 14.02 10.22
CA ARG A 69 -0.35 14.07 11.65
C ARG A 69 0.46 13.12 12.53
N ASN A 70 0.95 12.02 11.97
CA ASN A 70 1.66 10.97 12.71
C ASN A 70 3.15 10.92 12.37
N MET A 71 3.69 11.94 11.69
CA MET A 71 5.04 11.88 11.12
C MET A 71 6.11 11.57 12.18
N GLY A 72 6.07 12.21 13.35
CA GLY A 72 7.02 11.94 14.44
C GLY A 72 7.06 10.45 14.80
N THR A 73 5.91 9.85 15.10
CA THR A 73 5.81 8.42 15.44
C THR A 73 6.17 7.50 14.27
N LEU A 74 5.83 7.88 13.03
CA LEU A 74 6.16 7.09 11.85
C LEU A 74 7.68 7.09 11.57
N MET A 75 8.38 8.19 11.86
CA MET A 75 9.83 8.29 11.69
C MET A 75 10.61 7.50 12.75
N GLU A 76 10.02 7.28 13.93
CA GLU A 76 10.61 6.47 15.01
C GLU A 76 10.29 4.97 14.87
N LYS A 77 9.41 4.60 13.94
CA LYS A 77 8.99 3.21 13.75
C LYS A 77 9.57 2.59 12.49
N PRO A 78 9.75 1.26 12.48
CA PRO A 78 9.99 0.52 11.26
C PRO A 78 8.78 0.66 10.32
N VAL A 79 9.01 1.31 9.18
CA VAL A 79 7.98 1.57 8.18
C VAL A 79 8.35 0.92 6.85
N ALA A 80 7.37 0.30 6.20
CA ALA A 80 7.44 -0.05 4.78
C ALA A 80 6.25 0.54 4.04
N LEU A 81 6.41 0.76 2.75
CA LEU A 81 5.43 1.49 1.95
C LEU A 81 5.07 0.67 0.71
N PHE A 82 3.80 0.59 0.35
CA PHE A 82 3.48 0.14 -0.99
C PHE A 82 2.36 0.97 -1.59
N MET A 83 2.31 0.98 -2.91
CA MET A 83 1.22 1.61 -3.62
C MET A 83 0.68 0.74 -4.73
N ASN A 84 -0.57 1.00 -5.11
CA ASN A 84 -1.17 0.47 -6.33
C ASN A 84 -1.37 1.59 -7.33
N CYS A 85 -0.59 1.59 -8.43
CA CYS A 85 -0.75 2.49 -9.56
C CYS A 85 -0.26 1.87 -10.88
N ASP A 86 -0.60 2.51 -11.99
CA ASP A 86 -0.39 2.02 -13.36
C ASP A 86 1.01 2.24 -13.95
N GLU A 87 1.81 3.14 -13.39
CA GLU A 87 3.09 3.53 -14.01
C GLU A 87 4.32 2.77 -13.50
N LYS A 88 5.19 2.36 -14.44
CA LYS A 88 6.55 1.83 -14.17
C LYS A 88 7.65 2.89 -14.16
N SER A 89 7.47 4.05 -14.82
CA SER A 89 8.53 5.07 -14.99
C SER A 89 8.63 6.10 -13.87
N ASN A 90 7.56 6.31 -13.08
CA ASN A 90 7.48 7.39 -12.09
C ASN A 90 7.22 6.91 -10.65
N THR A 91 7.42 5.62 -10.36
CA THR A 91 7.12 5.01 -9.05
C THR A 91 7.64 5.83 -7.86
N LYS A 92 8.90 6.30 -7.92
CA LYS A 92 9.50 7.10 -6.83
C LYS A 92 8.81 8.45 -6.64
N SER A 93 8.46 9.14 -7.73
CA SER A 93 7.73 10.41 -7.68
C SER A 93 6.35 10.23 -7.05
N HIS A 94 5.67 9.15 -7.43
CA HIS A 94 4.35 8.81 -6.90
C HIS A 94 4.38 8.40 -5.43
N LEU A 95 5.39 7.61 -5.03
CA LEU A 95 5.65 7.28 -3.63
C LEU A 95 5.90 8.55 -2.81
N ASN A 96 6.80 9.43 -3.27
CA ASN A 96 7.09 10.69 -2.57
C ASN A 96 5.86 11.59 -2.45
N LYS A 97 5.09 11.72 -3.54
CA LYS A 97 3.82 12.45 -3.53
C LYS A 97 2.83 11.83 -2.56
N THR A 98 2.83 10.52 -2.35
CA THR A 98 1.86 9.81 -1.52
C THR A 98 2.24 9.82 -0.04
N PHE A 99 3.49 9.48 0.24
CA PHE A 99 3.98 9.17 1.57
C PHE A 99 4.89 10.24 2.16
N SER A 100 5.21 11.30 1.41
CA SER A 100 6.30 12.25 1.66
C SER A 100 7.68 11.66 1.37
N GLU A 101 8.58 12.48 0.84
CA GLU A 101 9.94 12.06 0.53
C GLU A 101 10.72 11.60 1.76
N GLN A 102 10.51 12.27 2.90
CA GLN A 102 11.17 11.94 4.16
C GLN A 102 10.84 10.50 4.59
N LEU A 103 9.56 10.12 4.55
CA LEU A 103 9.12 8.78 4.94
C LEU A 103 9.53 7.72 3.92
N VAL A 104 9.55 8.05 2.63
CA VAL A 104 10.06 7.12 1.60
C VAL A 104 11.54 6.83 1.81
N LYS A 105 12.34 7.85 2.12
CA LYS A 105 13.78 7.67 2.39
C LYS A 105 14.06 6.85 3.65
N SER A 106 13.23 6.97 4.69
CA SER A 106 13.40 6.21 5.93
C SER A 106 12.75 4.82 5.90
N SER A 107 11.93 4.53 4.88
CA SER A 107 11.27 3.24 4.76
C SER A 107 12.24 2.10 4.45
N PHE A 108 11.99 0.94 5.04
CA PHE A 108 12.75 -0.28 4.82
C PHE A 108 12.66 -0.80 3.39
N ILE A 109 11.46 -0.73 2.81
CA ILE A 109 11.18 -1.07 1.43
C ILE A 109 9.98 -0.27 0.95
N SER A 110 10.03 0.15 -0.32
CA SER A 110 8.91 0.78 -1.00
C SER A 110 8.69 0.19 -2.39
N SER A 111 7.45 -0.20 -2.70
CA SER A 111 7.13 -0.90 -3.96
C SER A 111 5.82 -0.43 -4.58
N ASN A 112 5.69 -0.60 -5.90
CA ASN A 112 4.41 -0.53 -6.61
C ASN A 112 3.93 -1.95 -6.92
N PHE A 113 2.76 -2.32 -6.41
CA PHE A 113 2.12 -3.62 -6.66
C PHE A 113 1.27 -3.63 -7.93
N GLY A 114 1.36 -2.57 -8.74
CA GLY A 114 0.55 -2.41 -9.94
C GLY A 114 -0.89 -2.05 -9.62
N TYR A 115 -1.74 -2.12 -10.64
CA TYR A 115 -3.17 -1.87 -10.53
C TYR A 115 -3.93 -3.00 -11.21
N GLU A 116 -5.16 -3.17 -10.78
CA GLU A 116 -6.12 -4.06 -11.40
C GLU A 116 -7.30 -3.23 -11.88
N ILE A 117 -8.05 -3.72 -12.85
CA ILE A 117 -9.33 -3.11 -13.19
C ILE A 117 -10.42 -4.06 -12.76
N ASN A 118 -11.25 -3.63 -11.81
CA ASN A 118 -12.47 -4.36 -11.48
C ASN A 118 -13.62 -3.78 -12.33
N PRO A 119 -14.20 -4.53 -13.28
CA PRO A 119 -15.32 -4.06 -14.08
C PRO A 119 -16.64 -3.92 -13.30
N ASP A 120 -16.76 -4.63 -12.18
CA ASP A 120 -17.98 -4.66 -11.37
C ASP A 120 -17.96 -3.62 -10.24
N GLU A 121 -16.79 -3.10 -9.89
CA GLU A 121 -16.59 -2.08 -8.84
C GLU A 121 -16.08 -0.77 -9.43
N GLY A 122 -16.74 0.35 -9.09
CA GLY A 122 -16.35 1.69 -9.50
C GLY A 122 -17.51 2.53 -10.02
N ASN A 123 -17.26 3.83 -10.23
CA ASN A 123 -18.25 4.77 -10.77
C ASN A 123 -18.44 4.53 -12.29
N PHE A 124 -19.45 5.16 -12.91
CA PHE A 124 -19.76 4.98 -14.35
C PHE A 124 -18.53 5.14 -15.27
N ILE A 125 -17.62 6.05 -14.92
CA ILE A 125 -16.36 6.29 -15.64
C ILE A 125 -15.38 5.10 -15.52
N ASP A 126 -15.30 4.48 -14.34
CA ASP A 126 -14.46 3.30 -14.11
C ASP A 126 -14.99 2.11 -14.92
N LYS A 127 -16.32 1.95 -14.98
CA LYS A 127 -16.98 0.91 -15.80
C LYS A 127 -16.73 1.09 -17.30
N ILE A 128 -16.73 2.34 -17.81
CA ILE A 128 -16.43 2.63 -19.21
C ILE A 128 -14.96 2.32 -19.53
N LYS A 129 -14.02 2.74 -18.66
CA LYS A 129 -12.60 2.42 -18.83
C LYS A 129 -12.35 0.92 -18.76
N ALA A 130 -12.99 0.23 -17.82
CA ALA A 130 -12.92 -1.21 -17.70
C ALA A 130 -13.37 -1.93 -18.98
N LYS A 131 -14.50 -1.51 -19.57
CA LYS A 131 -14.95 -2.08 -20.85
C LYS A 131 -13.94 -1.88 -21.97
N LYS A 132 -13.29 -0.72 -22.06
CA LYS A 132 -12.28 -0.42 -23.09
C LYS A 132 -10.96 -1.19 -22.89
N THR A 133 -10.57 -1.46 -21.64
CA THR A 133 -9.36 -2.23 -21.32
C THR A 133 -9.59 -3.74 -21.34
N LEU A 134 -10.79 -4.23 -21.01
CA LEU A 134 -11.18 -5.64 -21.13
C LEU A 134 -11.24 -6.12 -22.58
N SER A 135 -11.46 -5.22 -23.53
CA SER A 135 -11.31 -5.48 -24.96
C SER A 135 -9.85 -5.54 -25.44
N SER A 136 -8.87 -5.37 -24.54
CA SER A 136 -7.45 -5.57 -24.84
C SER A 136 -6.96 -6.91 -24.29
N GLU A 137 -5.99 -7.53 -24.97
CA GLU A 137 -5.40 -8.81 -24.56
C GLU A 137 -4.63 -8.75 -23.24
N ASN A 138 -4.26 -7.55 -22.78
CA ASN A 138 -3.45 -7.34 -21.57
C ASN A 138 -4.23 -6.59 -20.49
N ILE A 139 -5.06 -7.33 -19.75
CA ILE A 139 -5.79 -6.78 -18.60
C ILE A 139 -4.79 -6.52 -17.46
N PRO A 140 -4.73 -5.30 -16.90
CA PRO A 140 -3.88 -5.00 -15.76
C PRO A 140 -4.23 -5.87 -14.56
N VAL A 141 -3.23 -6.51 -13.98
CA VAL A 141 -3.33 -7.31 -12.77
C VAL A 141 -2.32 -6.86 -11.73
N LEU A 142 -2.58 -7.20 -10.47
CA LEU A 142 -1.60 -7.02 -9.39
C LEU A 142 -0.29 -7.75 -9.73
N ASN A 143 0.83 -7.08 -9.49
CA ASN A 143 2.15 -7.64 -9.67
C ASN A 143 2.50 -8.56 -8.49
N MET A 144 2.19 -9.84 -8.64
CA MET A 144 2.40 -10.85 -7.61
C MET A 144 3.87 -11.04 -7.26
N ASP A 145 4.79 -10.92 -8.23
CA ASP A 145 6.22 -11.02 -7.98
C ASP A 145 6.73 -9.90 -7.07
N GLU A 146 6.24 -8.67 -7.26
CA GLU A 146 6.58 -7.55 -6.38
C GLU A 146 5.98 -7.71 -4.98
N ILE A 147 4.77 -8.27 -4.87
CA ILE A 147 4.18 -8.60 -3.57
C ILE A 147 5.03 -9.66 -2.85
N ASP A 148 5.51 -10.66 -3.58
CA ASP A 148 6.32 -11.76 -3.02
C ASP A 148 7.69 -11.28 -2.59
N LYS A 149 8.37 -10.48 -3.41
CA LYS A 149 9.63 -9.82 -3.03
C LYS A 149 9.45 -8.97 -1.78
N PHE A 150 8.37 -8.20 -1.71
CA PHE A 150 8.07 -7.37 -0.55
C PHE A 150 7.83 -8.22 0.70
N ALA A 151 7.00 -9.26 0.61
CA ALA A 151 6.73 -10.17 1.73
C ALA A 151 7.99 -10.87 2.22
N ASN A 152 8.83 -11.37 1.31
CA ASN A 152 10.09 -12.02 1.64
C ASN A 152 11.07 -11.06 2.33
N TYR A 153 11.18 -9.82 1.83
CA TYR A 153 12.00 -8.81 2.47
C TYR A 153 11.54 -8.54 3.91
N ILE A 154 10.24 -8.39 4.14
CA ILE A 154 9.70 -8.21 5.49
C ILE A 154 9.97 -9.44 6.35
N ASN A 155 9.70 -10.66 5.87
CA ASN A 155 9.96 -11.92 6.60
C ASN A 155 11.42 -12.03 7.04
N ASN A 156 12.37 -11.70 6.15
CA ASN A 156 13.79 -11.70 6.49
C ASN A 156 14.14 -10.70 7.61
N LEU A 157 13.44 -9.56 7.70
CA LEU A 157 13.60 -8.63 8.82
C LEU A 157 13.02 -9.17 10.13
N ILE A 158 11.96 -9.98 10.05
CA ILE A 158 11.37 -10.63 11.23
C ILE A 158 12.36 -11.64 11.78
N ASP A 159 12.90 -12.50 10.92
CA ASP A 159 13.80 -13.57 11.30
C ASP A 159 15.08 -13.01 11.96
N LYS A 160 15.67 -11.95 11.39
CA LYS A 160 16.83 -11.24 11.95
C LYS A 160 16.61 -10.52 13.29
N ARG A 161 15.36 -10.37 13.74
CA ARG A 161 15.03 -9.78 15.05
C ARG A 161 14.78 -10.82 16.13
N ILE A 162 14.67 -12.09 15.74
CA ILE A 162 14.47 -13.22 16.66
C ILE A 162 15.83 -13.81 17.08
N GLU A 163 16.88 -13.60 16.29
CA GLU A 163 18.29 -13.79 16.65
C GLU A 163 18.81 -12.66 17.55
#